data_AF-A0A374EHD2-F1
#
_entry.id   AF-A0A374EHD2-F1
#
_cell.length_a   1.000
_cell.length_b   1.000
_cell.length_c   1.000
_cell.angle_alpha   90.00
_cell.angle_beta   90.00
_cell.angle_gamma   90.00
#
_symmetry.space_group_name_H-M   'P 1'
#
loop_
_entity.id
_entity.type
_entity.pdbx_description
1 polymer ?
#
loop_
_entity_poly.entity_id
_entity_poly.type
_entity_poly.pdbx_seq_one_letter_code
_entity_poly.pdbx_strand_id
1 'polypeptide(L)'
;MPTVLPKENEVEQFFSRIMASEGACERLSNVLYDHLSDDDMQTDPDPKHLVQVLLTAYTNGDISALLLELCGRSLFDLLREAYLIPKRFHGKAGKNPELLTTPEGDVIEEKKKLVTKHEFEKFRDVYKNHSCAPRSKLYLADGYDLMRVYTDGMNIKEKRVDKRRGVIILYALPDTVKLGLSEAQTYNVIWNTFHKIQQTAPTAMVYYGQETGEKAGKSFDEIGVLLPVHQFEKKMLMHLSEIDGIVLACREEMMKKAGSDSLIFKNGSDTECHKL
;
A
#
# COMPACT_ATOMS: atom_id res chain seq x y z
N MET A 1 -26.97 -4.42 18.01
CA MET A 1 -25.89 -4.55 19.02
C MET A 1 -24.69 -3.80 18.48
N PRO A 2 -23.98 -2.99 19.28
CA PRO A 2 -22.73 -2.41 18.80
C PRO A 2 -21.72 -3.53 18.60
N THR A 3 -21.17 -3.64 17.39
CA THR A 3 -20.09 -4.58 17.08
C THR A 3 -18.89 -4.28 17.97
N VAL A 4 -18.43 -5.28 18.73
CA VAL A 4 -17.30 -5.19 19.67
C VAL A 4 -15.97 -4.89 18.95
N LEU A 5 -15.92 -5.10 17.63
CA LEU A 5 -14.75 -4.90 16.79
C LEU A 5 -14.90 -3.63 15.94
N PRO A 6 -13.83 -2.82 15.79
CA PRO A 6 -13.85 -1.68 14.88
C PRO A 6 -14.11 -2.18 13.45
N LYS A 7 -15.10 -1.57 12.81
CA LYS A 7 -15.56 -1.91 11.46
C LYS A 7 -15.47 -0.65 10.59
N GLU A 8 -15.03 -0.84 9.36
CA GLU A 8 -14.99 0.22 8.37
C GLU A 8 -16.40 0.55 7.86
N ASN A 9 -16.68 1.84 7.75
CA ASN A 9 -17.94 2.37 7.24
C ASN A 9 -17.80 2.81 5.78
N GLU A 10 -18.92 2.94 5.07
CA GLU A 10 -18.98 3.41 3.68
C GLU A 10 -18.20 2.53 2.70
N VAL A 11 -18.32 1.20 2.90
CA VAL A 11 -17.62 0.17 2.14
C VAL A 11 -18.31 -0.20 0.82
N GLU A 12 -19.57 0.17 0.64
CA GLU A 12 -20.45 -0.34 -0.43
C GLU A 12 -19.93 0.00 -1.83
N GLN A 13 -19.51 1.24 -2.04
CA GLN A 13 -18.93 1.66 -3.32
C GLN A 13 -17.61 0.94 -3.60
N PHE A 14 -16.77 0.78 -2.58
CA PHE A 14 -15.48 0.11 -2.69
C PHE A 14 -15.67 -1.39 -3.01
N PHE A 15 -16.58 -2.06 -2.31
CA PHE A 15 -16.93 -3.46 -2.55
C PHE A 15 -17.54 -3.68 -3.94
N SER A 16 -18.37 -2.74 -4.40
CA SER A 16 -18.91 -2.78 -5.77
C SER A 16 -17.80 -2.76 -6.82
N ARG A 17 -16.71 -2.02 -6.59
CA ARG A 17 -15.54 -2.02 -7.48
C ARG A 17 -14.80 -3.35 -7.46
N ILE A 18 -14.62 -3.96 -6.28
CA ILE A 18 -14.01 -5.30 -6.16
C ILE A 18 -14.82 -6.30 -6.98
N MET A 19 -16.15 -6.33 -6.81
CA MET A 19 -17.04 -7.25 -7.52
C MET A 19 -17.08 -7.04 -9.05
N ALA A 20 -16.80 -5.83 -9.51
CA ALA A 20 -16.76 -5.47 -10.93
C ALA A 20 -15.36 -5.68 -11.56
N SER A 21 -14.32 -5.87 -10.76
CA SER A 21 -12.94 -5.99 -11.23
C SER A 21 -12.62 -7.41 -11.67
N GLU A 22 -12.03 -7.53 -12.85
CA GLU A 22 -11.55 -8.80 -13.38
C GLU A 22 -10.50 -9.43 -12.46
N GLY A 23 -10.66 -10.73 -12.19
CA GLY A 23 -9.79 -11.53 -11.33
C GLY A 23 -9.77 -11.12 -9.84
N ALA A 24 -10.48 -10.07 -9.42
CA ALA A 24 -10.43 -9.62 -8.02
C ALA A 24 -11.12 -10.62 -7.08
N CYS A 25 -12.27 -11.15 -7.49
CA CYS A 25 -12.96 -12.17 -6.70
C CYS A 25 -12.14 -13.46 -6.60
N GLU A 26 -11.48 -13.88 -7.69
CA GLU A 26 -10.61 -15.05 -7.70
C GLU A 26 -9.42 -14.87 -6.74
N ARG A 27 -8.70 -13.74 -6.80
CA ARG A 27 -7.60 -13.45 -5.89
C ARG A 27 -8.03 -13.44 -4.42
N LEU A 28 -9.16 -12.80 -4.11
CA LEU A 28 -9.66 -12.74 -2.73
C LEU A 28 -10.15 -14.10 -2.23
N SER A 29 -10.82 -14.87 -3.10
CA SER A 29 -11.25 -16.23 -2.81
C SER A 29 -10.06 -17.13 -2.50
N ASN A 30 -9.01 -17.10 -3.33
CA ASN A 30 -7.81 -17.90 -3.11
C ASN A 30 -7.13 -17.56 -1.79
N VAL A 31 -6.94 -16.28 -1.48
CA VAL A 31 -6.36 -15.86 -0.20
C VAL A 31 -7.22 -16.30 0.99
N LEU A 32 -8.55 -16.20 0.90
CA LEU A 32 -9.42 -16.68 1.96
C LEU A 32 -9.23 -18.18 2.18
N TYR A 33 -9.19 -18.96 1.09
CA TYR A 33 -9.03 -20.41 1.16
C TYR A 33 -7.67 -20.85 1.71
N ASP A 34 -6.60 -20.17 1.32
CA ASP A 34 -5.25 -20.41 1.87
C ASP A 34 -5.23 -20.27 3.40
N HIS A 35 -5.98 -19.29 3.95
CA HIS A 35 -6.08 -19.09 5.40
C HIS A 35 -7.03 -20.06 6.10
N LEU A 36 -8.04 -20.60 5.42
CA LEU A 36 -8.97 -21.56 6.01
C LEU A 36 -8.33 -22.96 6.18
N SER A 37 -7.19 -23.21 5.51
CA SER A 37 -6.25 -24.31 5.79
C SER A 37 -6.93 -25.66 6.08
N ASP A 38 -7.62 -26.20 5.07
CA ASP A 38 -8.10 -27.57 5.12
C ASP A 38 -7.99 -28.18 3.71
N ASP A 39 -7.06 -29.13 3.55
CA ASP A 39 -6.71 -29.79 2.28
C ASP A 39 -7.91 -30.52 1.66
N ASP A 40 -8.91 -30.87 2.48
CA ASP A 40 -10.13 -31.58 2.07
C ASP A 40 -11.32 -30.63 1.83
N MET A 41 -11.14 -29.31 1.95
CA MET A 41 -12.23 -28.36 1.80
C MET A 41 -12.65 -28.18 0.35
N GLN A 42 -13.93 -28.43 0.08
CA GLN A 42 -14.54 -28.09 -1.20
C GLN A 42 -14.58 -26.57 -1.36
N THR A 43 -13.85 -26.07 -2.35
CA THR A 43 -13.91 -24.67 -2.76
C THR A 43 -15.21 -24.40 -3.51
N ASP A 44 -15.77 -23.20 -3.33
CA ASP A 44 -16.94 -22.75 -4.07
C ASP A 44 -16.53 -22.69 -5.57
N PRO A 45 -17.24 -23.40 -6.46
CA PRO A 45 -16.92 -23.38 -7.88
C PRO A 45 -17.09 -21.99 -8.51
N ASP A 46 -17.82 -21.08 -7.85
CA ASP A 46 -17.96 -19.68 -8.24
C ASP A 46 -17.28 -18.74 -7.20
N PRO A 47 -16.03 -18.31 -7.45
CA PRO A 47 -15.33 -17.34 -6.60
C PRO A 47 -16.10 -16.03 -6.41
N LYS A 48 -16.96 -15.64 -7.36
CA LYS A 48 -17.75 -14.42 -7.27
C LYS A 48 -18.88 -14.55 -6.26
N HIS A 49 -19.52 -15.71 -6.19
CA HIS A 49 -20.56 -16.00 -5.20
C HIS A 49 -19.98 -15.94 -3.78
N LEU A 50 -18.85 -16.61 -3.52
CA LEU A 50 -18.18 -16.58 -2.23
C LEU A 50 -17.84 -15.15 -1.79
N VAL A 51 -17.23 -14.36 -2.68
CA VAL A 51 -16.84 -12.98 -2.36
C VAL A 51 -18.08 -12.10 -2.14
N GLN A 52 -19.16 -12.30 -2.90
CA GLN A 52 -20.41 -11.59 -2.66
C GLN A 52 -20.97 -11.87 -1.27
N VAL A 53 -20.99 -13.13 -0.84
CA VAL A 53 -21.43 -13.53 0.50
C VAL A 53 -20.54 -12.90 1.57
N LEU A 54 -19.22 -12.97 1.42
CA LEU A 54 -18.25 -12.39 2.34
C LEU A 54 -18.46 -10.87 2.53
N LEU A 55 -18.55 -10.13 1.42
CA LEU A 55 -18.70 -8.67 1.45
C LEU A 55 -20.08 -8.24 1.98
N THR A 56 -21.13 -9.01 1.68
CA THR A 56 -22.48 -8.78 2.22
C THR A 56 -22.51 -9.00 3.73
N ALA A 57 -21.94 -10.11 4.21
CA ALA A 57 -21.84 -10.42 5.63
C ALA A 57 -21.00 -9.37 6.39
N TYR A 58 -19.91 -8.88 5.79
CA TYR A 58 -19.15 -7.76 6.36
C TYR A 58 -20.00 -6.49 6.45
N THR A 59 -20.73 -6.14 5.38
CA THR A 59 -21.60 -4.96 5.35
C THR A 59 -22.71 -5.04 6.40
N ASN A 60 -23.23 -6.23 6.70
CA ASN A 60 -24.22 -6.44 7.75
C ASN A 60 -23.61 -6.52 9.17
N GLY A 61 -22.30 -6.72 9.29
CA GLY A 61 -21.58 -6.76 10.57
C GLY A 61 -21.45 -8.16 11.17
N ASP A 62 -21.66 -9.20 10.38
CA ASP A 62 -21.82 -10.57 10.86
C ASP A 62 -20.50 -11.37 10.88
N ILE A 63 -19.47 -10.93 10.14
CA ILE A 63 -18.32 -11.77 9.81
C ILE A 63 -16.99 -11.36 10.46
N SER A 64 -16.86 -10.14 11.01
CA SER A 64 -15.55 -9.61 11.43
C SER A 64 -14.87 -10.43 12.53
N ALA A 65 -15.63 -10.91 13.53
CA ALA A 65 -15.09 -11.77 14.58
C ALA A 65 -14.69 -13.15 14.03
N LEU A 66 -15.48 -13.68 13.09
CA LEU A 66 -15.22 -14.98 12.49
C LEU A 66 -13.94 -14.97 11.65
N LEU A 67 -13.71 -13.93 10.84
CA LEU A 67 -12.47 -13.79 10.06
C LEU A 67 -11.22 -13.70 10.96
N LEU A 68 -11.35 -13.01 12.10
CA LEU A 68 -10.25 -12.94 13.07
C LEU A 68 -9.96 -14.29 13.70
N GLU A 69 -10.98 -15.08 14.02
CA GLU A 69 -10.80 -16.40 14.62
C GLU A 69 -10.26 -17.43 13.61
N LEU A 70 -10.88 -17.51 12.42
CA LEU A 70 -10.54 -18.52 11.43
C LEU A 70 -9.26 -18.20 10.66
N CYS A 71 -9.10 -16.94 10.23
CA CYS A 71 -7.97 -16.54 9.39
C CYS A 71 -6.88 -15.84 10.19
N GLY A 72 -7.14 -15.39 11.42
CA GLY A 72 -6.24 -14.45 12.11
C GLY A 72 -6.13 -13.10 11.40
N ARG A 73 -7.07 -12.76 10.51
CA ARG A 73 -7.03 -11.59 9.60
C ARG A 73 -8.34 -10.80 9.63
N SER A 74 -8.24 -9.48 9.53
CA SER A 74 -9.40 -8.66 9.17
C SER A 74 -9.68 -8.78 7.67
N LEU A 75 -10.88 -8.40 7.21
CA LEU A 75 -11.17 -8.34 5.78
C LEU A 75 -10.15 -7.46 5.02
N PHE A 76 -9.76 -6.31 5.58
CA PHE A 76 -8.78 -5.43 4.94
C PHE A 76 -7.36 -6.01 4.94
N ASP A 77 -7.02 -6.89 5.89
CA ASP A 77 -5.78 -7.66 5.80
C ASP A 77 -5.84 -8.64 4.63
N LEU A 78 -6.96 -9.36 4.46
CA LEU A 78 -7.17 -10.28 3.32
C LEU A 78 -7.14 -9.53 1.98
N LEU A 79 -7.73 -8.34 1.90
CA LEU A 79 -7.68 -7.50 0.69
C LEU A 79 -6.24 -7.06 0.34
N ARG A 80 -5.39 -6.79 1.33
CA ARG A 80 -3.96 -6.48 1.12
C ARG A 80 -3.20 -7.69 0.61
N GLU A 81 -3.46 -8.85 1.19
CA GLU A 81 -2.81 -10.11 0.79
C GLU A 81 -3.25 -10.54 -0.62
N ALA A 82 -4.50 -10.25 -1.00
CA ALA A 82 -5.02 -10.45 -2.36
C ALA A 82 -4.56 -9.40 -3.38
N TYR A 83 -3.67 -8.48 -2.98
CA TYR A 83 -3.21 -7.34 -3.80
C TYR A 83 -4.37 -6.54 -4.40
N LEU A 84 -5.45 -6.34 -3.65
CA LEU A 84 -6.60 -5.50 -4.03
C LEU A 84 -6.50 -4.08 -3.49
N ILE A 85 -5.69 -3.89 -2.45
CA ILE A 85 -5.37 -2.56 -1.91
C ILE A 85 -3.87 -2.47 -1.58
N PRO A 86 -3.30 -1.24 -1.53
CA PRO A 86 -1.91 -1.03 -1.17
C PRO A 86 -1.55 -1.55 0.23
N LYS A 87 -0.26 -1.83 0.42
CA LYS A 87 0.34 -2.12 1.73
C LYS A 87 0.34 -0.86 2.61
N ARG A 88 0.41 -1.06 3.92
CA ARG A 88 0.61 0.03 4.89
C ARG A 88 2.09 0.36 5.03
N PHE A 89 2.40 1.62 5.30
CA PHE A 89 3.76 2.08 5.59
C PHE A 89 4.28 1.67 6.97
N HIS A 90 3.37 1.31 7.87
CA HIS A 90 3.68 0.84 9.21
C HIS A 90 2.79 -0.36 9.56
N GLY A 91 3.31 -1.24 10.42
CA GLY A 91 2.60 -2.39 10.96
C GLY A 91 3.17 -2.80 12.31
N LYS A 92 2.74 -3.94 12.86
CA LYS A 92 3.24 -4.42 14.16
C LYS A 92 4.73 -4.78 14.10
N ALA A 93 5.23 -5.09 12.91
CA ALA A 93 6.65 -5.33 12.61
C ALA A 93 7.46 -4.05 12.28
N GLY A 94 6.92 -2.87 12.58
CA GLY A 94 7.56 -1.56 12.35
C GLY A 94 7.35 -1.00 10.93
N LYS A 95 8.22 -0.06 10.54
CA LYS A 95 8.17 0.64 9.24
C LYS A 95 8.41 -0.33 8.06
N ASN A 96 7.54 -0.32 7.06
CA ASN A 96 7.64 -1.09 5.84
C ASN A 96 7.11 -0.25 4.66
N PRO A 97 7.96 0.18 3.70
CA PRO A 97 9.33 -0.26 3.48
C PRO A 97 10.32 0.44 4.41
N GLU A 98 11.51 -0.16 4.52
CA GLU A 98 12.63 0.41 5.26
C GLU A 98 13.51 1.23 4.31
N LEU A 99 13.53 2.55 4.49
CA LEU A 99 14.35 3.45 3.70
C LEU A 99 15.83 3.30 4.08
N LEU A 100 16.69 3.23 3.08
CA LEU A 100 18.14 3.04 3.22
C LEU A 100 18.94 4.29 2.83
N THR A 101 18.31 5.25 2.17
CA THR A 101 18.91 6.54 1.78
C THR A 101 18.13 7.71 2.33
N THR A 102 18.79 8.87 2.40
CA THR A 102 18.17 10.17 2.69
C THR A 102 17.43 10.70 1.45
N PRO A 103 16.62 11.76 1.58
CA PRO A 103 15.99 12.43 0.44
C PRO A 103 16.98 12.97 -0.60
N GLU A 104 18.21 13.28 -0.17
CA GLU A 104 19.32 13.75 -1.00
C GLU A 104 20.01 12.60 -1.77
N GLY A 105 19.62 11.35 -1.53
CA GLY A 105 20.12 10.17 -2.22
C GLY A 105 21.39 9.58 -1.60
N ASP A 106 21.78 9.98 -0.40
CA ASP A 106 22.93 9.44 0.32
C ASP A 106 22.51 8.26 1.22
N VAL A 107 23.36 7.25 1.36
CA VAL A 107 23.07 6.11 2.26
C VAL A 107 23.05 6.59 3.71
N ILE A 108 21.98 6.24 4.43
CA ILE A 108 21.83 6.54 5.86
C ILE A 108 22.99 5.87 6.63
N GLU A 109 23.65 6.60 7.52
CA GLU A 109 24.87 6.17 8.22
C GLU A 109 24.69 4.81 8.92
N GLU A 110 23.59 4.63 9.63
CA GLU A 110 23.27 3.39 10.36
C GLU A 110 23.00 2.20 9.42
N LYS A 111 22.75 2.46 8.13
CA LYS A 111 22.38 1.48 7.10
C LYS A 111 23.51 1.16 6.13
N LYS A 112 24.68 1.81 6.23
CA LYS A 112 25.83 1.58 5.33
C LYS A 112 26.25 0.12 5.20
N LYS A 113 26.18 -0.66 6.28
CA LYS A 113 26.53 -2.10 6.26
C LYS A 113 25.50 -2.97 5.52
N LEU A 114 24.30 -2.46 5.27
CA LEU A 114 23.20 -3.19 4.64
C LEU A 114 23.16 -3.02 3.12
N VAL A 115 23.88 -2.03 2.59
CA VAL A 115 23.86 -1.65 1.17
C VAL A 115 25.21 -1.94 0.55
N THR A 116 25.24 -2.76 -0.49
CA THR A 116 26.47 -3.01 -1.24
C THR A 116 26.78 -1.83 -2.17
N LYS A 117 28.06 -1.64 -2.51
CA LYS A 117 28.50 -0.59 -3.44
C LYS A 117 27.78 -0.68 -4.79
N HIS A 118 27.61 -1.89 -5.31
CA HIS A 118 26.93 -2.15 -6.59
C HIS A 118 25.44 -1.78 -6.58
N GLU A 119 24.72 -2.13 -5.52
CA GLU A 119 23.31 -1.75 -5.36
C GLU A 119 23.16 -0.23 -5.26
N PHE A 120 24.05 0.43 -4.50
CA PHE A 120 24.03 1.87 -4.36
C PHE A 120 24.35 2.59 -5.68
N GLU A 121 25.31 2.10 -6.46
CA GLU A 121 25.62 2.64 -7.79
C GLU A 121 24.41 2.57 -8.74
N LYS A 122 23.72 1.42 -8.78
CA LYS A 122 22.48 1.29 -9.55
C LYS A 122 21.40 2.28 -9.12
N PHE A 123 21.19 2.45 -7.82
CA PHE A 123 20.25 3.45 -7.31
C PHE A 123 20.68 4.86 -7.68
N ARG A 124 21.97 5.19 -7.53
CA ARG A 124 22.49 6.53 -7.81
C ARG A 124 22.37 6.90 -9.28
N ASP A 125 22.52 5.93 -10.18
CA ASP A 125 22.28 6.13 -11.61
C ASP A 125 20.80 6.45 -11.87
N VAL A 126 19.87 5.73 -11.24
CA VAL A 126 18.43 6.03 -11.35
C VAL A 126 18.11 7.40 -10.77
N TYR A 127 18.63 7.71 -9.58
CA TYR A 127 18.42 8.97 -8.87
C TYR A 127 18.87 10.18 -9.68
N LYS A 128 20.00 10.08 -10.40
CA LYS A 128 20.52 11.16 -11.25
C LYS A 128 19.75 11.33 -12.56
N ASN A 129 19.26 10.24 -13.13
CA ASN A 129 18.68 10.23 -14.48
C ASN A 129 17.15 10.34 -14.47
N HIS A 130 16.48 10.14 -13.33
CA HIS A 130 15.04 10.32 -13.21
C HIS A 130 14.71 11.73 -12.70
N SER A 131 13.96 12.48 -13.50
CA SER A 131 13.35 13.74 -13.05
C SER A 131 12.05 13.43 -12.33
N CYS A 132 12.07 13.48 -11.00
CA CYS A 132 10.90 13.24 -10.15
C CYS A 132 9.75 14.22 -10.47
N ALA A 133 8.53 13.72 -10.45
CA ALA A 133 7.33 14.55 -10.42
C ALA A 133 7.34 15.59 -9.25
N PRO A 134 6.57 16.69 -9.34
CA PRO A 134 6.46 17.64 -8.24
C PRO A 134 5.99 16.97 -6.95
N ARG A 135 6.60 17.33 -5.81
CA ARG A 135 6.31 16.77 -4.47
C ARG A 135 6.48 15.25 -4.39
N SER A 136 7.46 14.71 -5.10
CA SER A 136 7.91 13.34 -4.94
C SER A 136 9.42 13.25 -4.69
N LYS A 137 9.85 12.13 -4.08
CA LYS A 137 11.25 11.85 -3.78
C LYS A 137 11.58 10.37 -3.97
N LEU A 138 12.80 10.11 -4.44
CA LEU A 138 13.35 8.78 -4.66
C LEU A 138 14.24 8.35 -3.51
N TYR A 139 14.13 7.07 -3.15
CA TYR A 139 14.95 6.44 -2.13
C TYR A 139 15.34 5.02 -2.56
N LEU A 140 16.45 4.52 -2.03
CA LEU A 140 16.71 3.09 -1.97
C LEU A 140 16.00 2.52 -0.75
N ALA A 141 15.28 1.41 -0.90
CA ALA A 141 14.53 0.82 0.20
C ALA A 141 14.43 -0.71 0.13
N ASP A 142 14.20 -1.32 1.29
CA ASP A 142 13.80 -2.72 1.43
C ASP A 142 12.30 -2.80 1.73
N GLY A 143 11.54 -3.38 0.81
CA GLY A 143 10.13 -3.72 1.00
C GLY A 143 9.97 -5.16 1.48
N TYR A 144 8.92 -5.41 2.26
CA TYR A 144 8.64 -6.73 2.82
C TYR A 144 7.17 -7.12 2.68
N ASP A 145 6.93 -8.41 2.54
CA ASP A 145 5.64 -9.01 2.86
C ASP A 145 5.54 -9.25 4.37
N LEU A 146 4.32 -9.23 4.92
CA LEU A 146 4.08 -9.38 6.36
C LEU A 146 3.29 -10.65 6.61
N MET A 147 3.91 -11.58 7.33
CA MET A 147 3.31 -12.85 7.73
C MET A 147 3.03 -12.85 9.23
N ARG A 148 1.84 -13.27 9.66
CA ARG A 148 1.55 -13.51 11.08
C ARG A 148 2.01 -14.91 11.47
N VAL A 149 2.73 -15.00 12.58
CA VAL A 149 3.19 -16.28 13.14
C VAL A 149 2.89 -16.33 14.62
N TYR A 150 2.61 -17.52 15.14
CA TYR A 150 2.49 -17.74 16.58
C TYR A 150 3.87 -17.72 17.23
N THR A 151 3.93 -17.12 18.41
CA THR A 151 5.05 -17.30 19.36
C THR A 151 4.83 -18.55 20.18
N ASP A 152 5.86 -19.01 20.88
CA ASP A 152 5.79 -20.17 21.79
C ASP A 152 4.71 -20.02 22.88
N GLY A 153 4.28 -18.79 23.18
CA GLY A 153 3.18 -18.47 24.09
C GLY A 153 1.81 -18.28 23.43
N MET A 154 1.61 -18.76 22.19
CA MET A 154 0.38 -18.59 21.38
C MET A 154 -0.03 -17.14 21.10
N ASN A 155 0.84 -16.16 21.37
CA ASN A 155 0.61 -14.78 20.94
C ASN A 155 0.96 -14.63 19.45
N ILE A 156 0.13 -13.89 18.72
CA ILE A 156 0.33 -13.58 17.31
C ILE A 156 1.34 -12.42 17.17
N LYS A 157 2.41 -12.64 16.38
CA LYS A 157 3.36 -11.58 15.98
C LYS A 157 3.41 -11.44 14.47
N GLU A 158 3.71 -10.24 13.98
CA GLU A 158 4.01 -10.01 12.56
C GLU A 158 5.51 -10.17 12.31
N LYS A 159 5.85 -10.91 11.25
CA LYS A 159 7.20 -11.15 10.78
C LYS A 159 7.33 -10.65 9.35
N ARG A 160 8.44 -9.94 9.07
CA ARG A 160 8.82 -9.56 7.71
C ARG A 160 9.34 -10.78 6.95
N VAL A 161 8.81 -11.00 5.77
CA VAL A 161 9.22 -12.05 4.84
C VAL A 161 9.41 -11.45 3.44
N ASP A 162 10.01 -12.22 2.53
CA ASP A 162 10.19 -11.87 1.12
C ASP A 162 10.74 -10.46 0.89
N LYS A 163 11.92 -10.20 1.46
CA LYS A 163 12.61 -8.91 1.31
C LYS A 163 12.87 -8.61 -0.16
N ARG A 164 12.38 -7.47 -0.64
CA ARG A 164 12.61 -6.95 -2.00
C ARG A 164 13.34 -5.61 -1.91
N ARG A 165 14.59 -5.60 -2.38
CA ARG A 165 15.37 -4.37 -2.51
C ARG A 165 15.03 -3.65 -3.79
N GLY A 166 14.69 -2.38 -3.69
CA GLY A 166 14.16 -1.60 -4.80
C GLY A 166 14.42 -0.11 -4.71
N VAL A 167 14.19 0.54 -5.83
CA VAL A 167 14.02 1.99 -5.87
C VAL A 167 12.57 2.27 -5.50
N ILE A 168 12.34 3.07 -4.45
CA ILE A 168 11.00 3.55 -4.11
C ILE A 168 10.88 5.02 -4.44
N ILE A 169 9.76 5.38 -5.06
CA ILE A 169 9.32 6.76 -5.18
C ILE A 169 8.13 7.01 -4.25
N LEU A 170 8.24 8.07 -3.44
CA LEU A 170 7.18 8.52 -2.54
C LEU A 170 6.55 9.79 -3.09
N TYR A 171 5.22 9.83 -3.16
CA TYR A 171 4.46 10.98 -3.63
C TYR A 171 3.53 11.49 -2.54
N ALA A 172 3.55 12.81 -2.31
CA ALA A 172 2.56 13.46 -1.47
C ALA A 172 1.22 13.64 -2.21
N LEU A 173 0.14 13.20 -1.57
CA LEU A 173 -1.26 13.28 -2.00
C LEU A 173 -2.09 14.12 -1.02
N PRO A 174 -3.29 14.59 -1.43
CA PRO A 174 -4.17 15.35 -0.54
C PRO A 174 -4.53 14.55 0.73
N ASP A 175 -4.64 15.26 1.85
CA ASP A 175 -4.94 14.70 3.18
C ASP A 175 -6.37 14.19 3.25
N THR A 176 -6.57 12.88 3.14
CA THR A 176 -7.91 12.27 3.11
C THR A 176 -8.59 12.32 4.47
N VAL A 177 -7.81 12.30 5.56
CA VAL A 177 -8.33 12.45 6.93
C VAL A 177 -8.93 13.83 7.13
N LYS A 178 -8.26 14.91 6.66
CA LYS A 178 -8.84 16.27 6.69
C LYS A 178 -10.07 16.43 5.81
N LEU A 179 -10.19 15.62 4.76
CA LEU A 179 -11.38 15.57 3.92
C LEU A 179 -12.52 14.76 4.55
N GLY A 180 -12.31 14.19 5.75
CA GLY A 180 -13.30 13.40 6.46
C GLY A 180 -13.60 12.05 5.81
N LEU A 181 -12.69 11.53 4.99
CA LEU A 181 -12.89 10.25 4.31
C LEU A 181 -12.61 9.07 5.24
N SER A 182 -13.44 8.02 5.14
CA SER A 182 -13.15 6.73 5.77
C SER A 182 -11.98 5.99 5.09
N GLU A 183 -11.43 4.94 5.72
CA GLU A 183 -10.38 4.10 5.10
C GLU A 183 -10.91 3.47 3.79
N ALA A 184 -12.17 3.02 3.77
CA ALA A 184 -12.81 2.45 2.58
C ALA A 184 -13.00 3.46 1.45
N GLN A 185 -13.48 4.67 1.76
CA GLN A 185 -13.59 5.75 0.78
C GLN A 185 -12.24 6.16 0.21
N THR A 186 -11.21 6.17 1.06
CA THR A 186 -9.84 6.47 0.66
C THR A 186 -9.32 5.43 -0.34
N TYR A 187 -9.51 4.14 -0.06
CA TYR A 187 -9.15 3.08 -1.01
C TYR A 187 -9.97 3.13 -2.31
N ASN A 188 -11.25 3.51 -2.24
CA ASN A 188 -12.09 3.74 -3.41
C ASN A 188 -11.54 4.86 -4.31
N VAL A 189 -11.02 5.94 -3.72
CA VAL A 189 -10.42 7.07 -4.45
C VAL A 189 -9.16 6.64 -5.20
N ILE A 190 -8.26 5.90 -4.54
CA ILE A 190 -6.97 5.50 -5.14
C ILE A 190 -7.03 4.20 -5.94
N TRP A 191 -8.18 3.52 -5.97
CA TRP A 191 -8.37 2.22 -6.65
C TRP A 191 -7.83 2.22 -8.07
N ASN A 192 -8.25 3.18 -8.89
CA ASN A 192 -7.83 3.26 -10.29
C ASN A 192 -6.32 3.45 -10.43
N THR A 193 -5.73 4.25 -9.55
CA THR A 193 -4.29 4.53 -9.51
C THR A 193 -3.51 3.28 -9.14
N PHE A 194 -3.93 2.59 -8.08
CA PHE A 194 -3.31 1.33 -7.65
C PHE A 194 -3.36 0.28 -8.78
N HIS A 195 -4.52 0.08 -9.42
CA HIS A 195 -4.65 -0.87 -10.52
C HIS A 195 -3.83 -0.49 -11.75
N LYS A 196 -3.79 0.80 -12.14
CA LYS A 196 -2.95 1.26 -13.24
C LYS A 196 -1.46 1.05 -12.94
N ILE A 197 -1.01 1.32 -11.72
CA ILE A 197 0.36 1.04 -11.30
C ILE A 197 0.65 -0.46 -11.40
N GLN A 198 -0.25 -1.33 -10.94
CA GLN A 198 -0.08 -2.78 -11.03
C GLN A 198 -0.11 -3.29 -12.48
N GLN A 199 -0.88 -2.68 -13.38
CA GLN A 199 -0.84 -3.02 -14.82
C GLN A 199 0.48 -2.59 -15.47
N THR A 200 0.96 -1.40 -15.11
CA THR A 200 2.24 -0.86 -15.60
C THR A 200 3.45 -1.59 -15.04
N ALA A 201 3.41 -1.95 -13.76
CA ALA A 201 4.52 -2.51 -13.01
C ALA A 201 4.04 -3.66 -12.08
N PRO A 202 3.74 -4.86 -12.63
CA PRO A 202 3.03 -5.93 -11.91
C PRO A 202 3.71 -6.48 -10.66
N THR A 203 5.03 -6.33 -10.56
CA THR A 203 5.80 -6.80 -9.41
C THR A 203 6.16 -5.68 -8.42
N ALA A 204 5.69 -4.46 -8.68
CA ALA A 204 5.89 -3.32 -7.80
C ALA A 204 5.14 -3.52 -6.48
N MET A 205 5.77 -3.11 -5.39
CA MET A 205 5.11 -3.04 -4.09
C MET A 205 4.55 -1.63 -3.93
N VAL A 206 3.23 -1.52 -3.82
CA VAL A 206 2.55 -0.23 -3.64
C VAL A 206 2.12 -0.09 -2.19
N TYR A 207 2.38 1.08 -1.63
CA TYR A 207 2.09 1.46 -0.26
C TYR A 207 1.20 2.69 -0.25
N TYR A 208 0.33 2.79 0.75
CA TYR A 208 -0.51 3.96 0.95
C TYR A 208 -0.75 4.23 2.44
N GLY A 209 -0.78 5.51 2.80
CA GLY A 209 -1.19 5.98 4.13
C GLY A 209 -0.50 7.29 4.52
N GLN A 210 -0.79 7.81 5.71
CA GLN A 210 -0.18 9.04 6.26
C GLN A 210 1.08 8.77 7.12
N GLU A 211 1.54 7.52 7.17
CA GLU A 211 2.46 7.02 8.22
C GLU A 211 3.92 6.80 7.76
N THR A 212 4.40 7.39 6.65
CA THR A 212 5.85 7.29 6.41
C THR A 212 6.60 8.12 7.46
N GLY A 213 7.28 7.44 8.40
CA GLY A 213 8.12 8.09 9.41
C GLY A 213 7.51 8.25 10.80
N GLU A 214 8.30 8.80 11.71
CA GLU A 214 8.12 8.77 13.19
C GLU A 214 7.02 9.69 13.75
N LYS A 215 6.14 10.25 12.92
CA LYS A 215 5.11 11.19 13.40
C LYS A 215 3.74 10.87 12.82
N ALA A 216 2.86 10.38 13.69
CA ALA A 216 1.43 10.56 13.52
C ALA A 216 1.14 12.06 13.32
N GLY A 217 0.40 12.41 12.26
CA GLY A 217 0.01 13.79 11.96
C GLY A 217 0.70 14.45 10.77
N LYS A 218 1.15 13.69 9.76
CA LYS A 218 1.44 14.29 8.44
C LYS A 218 0.17 14.96 7.91
N SER A 219 0.32 16.14 7.32
CA SER A 219 -0.79 16.95 6.78
C SER A 219 -1.17 16.56 5.35
N PHE A 220 -0.85 15.33 4.96
CA PHE A 220 -0.98 14.81 3.60
C PHE A 220 -0.89 13.27 3.61
N ASP A 221 -1.53 12.65 2.62
CA ASP A 221 -1.42 11.21 2.38
C ASP A 221 -0.21 10.92 1.52
N GLU A 222 0.30 9.70 1.57
CA GLU A 222 1.43 9.28 0.74
C GLU A 222 1.06 8.03 -0.05
N ILE A 223 1.51 7.98 -1.30
CA ILE A 223 1.59 6.74 -2.08
C ILE A 223 3.07 6.45 -2.36
N GLY A 224 3.48 5.22 -2.09
CA GLY A 224 4.84 4.75 -2.30
C GLY A 224 4.86 3.62 -3.30
N VAL A 225 5.71 3.69 -4.31
CA VAL A 225 5.85 2.63 -5.31
C VAL A 225 7.28 2.14 -5.34
N LEU A 226 7.50 0.94 -4.83
CA LEU A 226 8.81 0.29 -4.79
C LEU A 226 8.94 -0.66 -5.98
N LEU A 227 9.95 -0.40 -6.81
CA LEU A 227 10.34 -1.20 -7.96
C LEU A 227 11.59 -2.02 -7.61
N PRO A 228 11.48 -3.36 -7.44
CA PRO A 228 12.63 -4.19 -7.11
C PRO A 228 13.71 -4.15 -8.19
N VAL A 229 14.97 -3.92 -7.78
CA VAL A 229 16.08 -3.67 -8.72
C VAL A 229 16.28 -4.82 -9.70
N HIS A 230 16.18 -6.06 -9.22
CA HIS A 230 16.38 -7.27 -10.01
C HIS A 230 15.28 -7.57 -11.03
N GLN A 231 14.07 -7.01 -10.85
CA GLN A 231 12.94 -7.28 -11.73
C GLN A 231 12.81 -6.23 -12.83
N PHE A 232 13.10 -4.97 -12.49
CA PHE A 232 12.92 -3.84 -13.40
C PHE A 232 14.20 -3.48 -14.17
N GLU A 233 15.38 -3.68 -13.58
CA GLU A 233 16.69 -3.47 -14.20
C GLU A 233 16.76 -2.27 -15.17
N LYS A 234 16.90 -2.53 -16.48
CA LYS A 234 17.05 -1.52 -17.53
C LYS A 234 15.77 -0.73 -17.82
N LYS A 235 14.61 -1.23 -17.41
CA LYS A 235 13.30 -0.58 -17.60
C LYS A 235 12.89 0.31 -16.41
N MET A 236 13.72 0.41 -15.37
CA MET A 236 13.42 1.17 -14.16
C MET A 236 12.97 2.61 -14.46
N LEU A 237 13.74 3.36 -15.26
CA LEU A 237 13.43 4.76 -15.58
C LEU A 237 12.13 4.93 -16.36
N MET A 238 11.83 3.99 -17.26
CA MET A 238 10.59 3.98 -18.03
C MET A 238 9.38 3.81 -17.10
N HIS A 239 9.41 2.79 -16.23
CA HIS A 239 8.33 2.56 -15.28
C HIS A 239 8.16 3.71 -14.28
N LEU A 240 9.24 4.29 -13.76
CA LEU A 240 9.15 5.47 -12.89
C LEU A 240 8.44 6.64 -13.59
N SER A 241 8.77 6.88 -14.87
CA SER A 241 8.14 7.95 -15.66
C SER A 241 6.65 7.69 -15.92
N GLU A 242 6.26 6.44 -16.16
CA GLU A 242 4.84 6.07 -16.31
C GLU A 242 4.07 6.18 -14.99
N ILE A 243 4.68 5.74 -13.88
CA ILE A 243 4.10 5.84 -12.54
C ILE A 243 3.91 7.31 -12.12
N ASP A 244 4.87 8.18 -12.43
CA ASP A 244 4.74 9.62 -12.23
C ASP A 244 3.45 10.15 -12.89
N GLY A 245 3.21 9.81 -14.15
CA GLY A 245 2.01 10.21 -14.87
C GLY A 245 0.72 9.69 -14.21
N ILE A 246 0.71 8.43 -13.78
CA ILE A 246 -0.45 7.80 -13.12
C ILE A 246 -0.77 8.49 -11.79
N VAL A 247 0.25 8.77 -10.96
CA VAL A 247 0.06 9.39 -9.65
C VAL A 247 -0.26 10.88 -9.77
N LEU A 248 0.31 11.59 -10.74
CA LEU A 248 -0.05 12.98 -11.02
C LEU A 248 -1.52 13.13 -11.40
N ALA A 249 -2.03 12.26 -12.26
CA ALA A 249 -3.46 12.23 -12.61
C ALA A 249 -4.34 11.95 -11.38
N CYS A 250 -3.94 11.02 -10.51
CA CYS A 250 -4.61 10.75 -9.24
C CYS A 250 -4.71 12.00 -8.38
N ARG A 251 -3.58 12.70 -8.19
CA ARG A 251 -3.52 13.92 -7.39
C ARG A 251 -4.44 14.99 -7.93
N GLU A 252 -4.47 15.20 -9.25
CA GLU A 252 -5.37 16.16 -9.88
C GLU A 252 -6.85 15.81 -9.65
N GLU A 253 -7.22 14.53 -9.77
CA GLU A 253 -8.59 14.06 -9.48
C GLU A 253 -8.97 14.29 -8.01
N MET A 254 -8.07 14.00 -7.07
CA MET A 254 -8.29 14.23 -5.64
C MET A 254 -8.45 15.72 -5.33
N MET A 255 -7.62 16.58 -5.91
CA MET A 255 -7.70 18.03 -5.74
C MET A 255 -9.02 18.60 -6.29
N LYS A 256 -9.50 18.11 -7.44
CA LYS A 256 -10.80 18.52 -8.01
C LYS A 256 -11.96 18.16 -7.08
N LYS A 257 -11.91 17.01 -6.42
CA LYS A 257 -12.94 16.55 -5.48
C LYS A 257 -12.92 17.31 -4.15
N ALA A 258 -11.74 17.72 -3.69
CA ALA A 258 -11.55 18.45 -2.44
C ALA A 258 -12.02 19.92 -2.47
N GLY A 259 -12.28 20.49 -3.66
CA GLY A 259 -12.55 21.91 -3.83
C GLY A 259 -11.29 22.78 -3.69
N SER A 260 -11.26 23.89 -4.45
CA SER A 260 -10.10 24.79 -4.55
C SER A 260 -9.68 25.45 -3.22
N ASP A 261 -10.52 25.39 -2.18
CA ASP A 261 -10.28 26.00 -0.85
C ASP A 261 -9.43 25.13 0.11
N SER A 262 -9.02 23.93 -0.30
CA SER A 262 -7.98 23.17 0.41
C SER A 262 -6.56 23.73 0.15
N LEU A 263 -6.42 24.73 -0.73
CA LEU A 263 -5.18 25.38 -1.09
C LEU A 263 -4.89 26.60 -0.19
N ILE A 264 -4.61 26.34 1.09
CA ILE A 264 -3.57 27.09 1.80
C ILE A 264 -2.49 26.09 2.23
N PHE A 265 -1.91 25.38 1.26
CA PHE A 265 -0.47 25.13 1.34
C PHE A 265 0.16 26.49 1.12
N LYS A 266 0.46 27.21 2.21
CA LYS A 266 1.30 28.42 2.13
C LYS A 266 2.47 28.09 1.21
N ASN A 267 2.92 29.07 0.43
CA ASN A 267 4.23 29.10 -0.20
C ASN A 267 5.32 28.90 0.86
N GLY A 268 5.42 27.70 1.40
CA GLY A 268 6.45 27.21 2.25
C GLY A 268 7.57 26.87 1.30
N SER A 269 8.65 27.61 1.46
CA SER A 269 9.98 27.31 0.95
C SER A 269 10.24 25.81 0.82
N ASP A 270 11.09 25.45 -0.15
CA ASP A 270 11.61 24.10 -0.47
C ASP A 270 11.99 23.18 0.72
N THR A 271 11.96 23.71 1.94
CA THR A 271 12.06 23.05 3.23
C THR A 271 11.01 21.99 3.60
N GLU A 272 9.82 21.89 2.99
CA GLU A 272 8.88 20.79 3.33
C GLU A 272 9.24 19.44 2.68
N CYS A 273 10.09 19.44 1.65
CA CYS A 273 10.64 18.21 1.07
C CYS A 273 11.65 17.50 1.99
N HIS A 274 12.25 18.19 2.96
CA HIS A 274 13.18 17.58 3.94
C HIS A 274 12.46 16.77 5.05
N LYS A 275 11.13 16.65 4.97
CA LYS A 275 10.31 15.84 5.89
C LYS A 275 9.65 14.61 5.22
N LEU A 276 9.97 14.35 3.94
CA LEU A 276 9.69 13.06 3.30
C LEU A 276 10.76 12.04 3.73
#